data_AF-A0A1X9T210-F1
#
_entry.id   AF-A0A1X9T210-F1
#
_cell.length_a   1.000
_cell.length_b   1.000
_cell.length_c   1.000
_cell.angle_alpha   90.00
_cell.angle_beta   90.00
_cell.angle_gamma   90.00
#
_symmetry.space_group_name_H-M   'P 1'
#
loop_
_entity.id
_entity.type
_entity.pdbx_description
1 polymer ?
#
loop_
_entity_poly.entity_id
_entity_poly.type
_entity_poly.pdbx_seq_one_letter_code
_entity_poly.pdbx_strand_id
1 'polypeptide(L)'
;MKVLAIVALSASMMWAAVNINTASKSELMELPGIGDKKADAIIEYRTKSKFKTIDEIKSVSGIGDKIYEDIKVDLIVNGITDTKNLKSVNKNKKKQTKKENKDNNSTK
;
A
#
# COMPACT_ATOMS: atom_id res chain seq x y z
N MET A 1 -0.14 17.01 42.06
CA MET A 1 0.48 16.00 41.17
C MET A 1 -0.30 16.08 39.86
N LYS A 2 0.04 16.95 38.90
CA LYS A 2 1.11 16.82 37.89
C LYS A 2 1.16 15.43 37.26
N VAL A 3 0.81 15.42 35.96
CA VAL A 3 1.27 14.53 34.86
C VAL A 3 0.68 13.10 34.84
N LEU A 4 0.34 12.41 33.75
CA LEU A 4 0.56 12.46 32.28
C LEU A 4 -0.58 11.61 31.65
N ALA A 5 -1.24 12.04 30.57
CA ALA A 5 -0.87 11.77 29.18
C ALA A 5 -1.11 10.33 28.68
N ILE A 6 -1.80 10.29 27.53
CA ILE A 6 -1.70 9.26 26.48
C ILE A 6 -2.37 7.91 26.78
N VAL A 7 -3.62 7.78 26.33
CA VAL A 7 -3.96 6.64 25.46
C VAL A 7 -4.69 7.24 24.26
N ALA A 8 -3.92 7.91 23.40
CA ALA A 8 -4.24 7.91 21.99
C ALA A 8 -4.23 6.41 21.62
N LEU A 9 -5.41 5.81 21.49
CA LEU A 9 -5.58 4.54 20.82
C LEU A 9 -5.04 4.77 19.42
N SER A 10 -3.75 4.49 19.31
CA SER A 10 -2.95 4.57 18.11
C SER A 10 -3.74 3.83 17.04
N ALA A 11 -4.26 4.59 16.09
CA ALA A 11 -4.44 4.11 14.74
C ALA A 11 -3.03 3.76 14.24
N SER A 12 -2.51 2.62 14.70
CA SER A 12 -1.34 1.99 14.11
C SER A 12 -1.79 1.54 12.74
N MET A 13 -1.62 2.46 11.81
CA MET A 13 -1.29 2.26 10.42
C MET A 13 -1.82 0.93 9.89
N MET A 14 -2.94 0.99 9.17
CA MET A 14 -3.14 0.04 8.08
C MET A 14 -1.94 0.27 7.16
N TRP A 15 -0.87 -0.48 7.38
CA TRP A 15 0.32 -0.37 6.57
C TRP A 15 -0.15 -0.72 5.17
N ALA A 16 -0.05 0.27 4.28
CA ALA A 16 -0.55 0.16 2.93
C ALA A 16 0.13 -1.07 2.32
N ALA A 17 -0.66 -2.10 2.05
CA ALA A 17 -0.11 -3.36 1.60
C ALA A 17 0.76 -3.14 0.35
N VAL A 18 2.00 -3.58 0.42
CA VAL A 18 3.01 -3.41 -0.63
C VAL A 18 2.74 -4.47 -1.68
N ASN A 19 2.45 -4.04 -2.91
CA ASN A 19 2.30 -4.96 -4.01
C ASN A 19 3.66 -5.37 -4.56
N ILE A 20 4.02 -6.63 -4.36
CA ILE A 20 5.31 -7.19 -4.77
C ILE A 20 5.57 -7.10 -6.29
N ASN A 21 4.52 -7.15 -7.11
CA ASN A 21 4.63 -7.12 -8.56
C ASN A 21 4.88 -5.70 -9.09
N THR A 22 4.49 -4.65 -8.35
CA THR A 22 4.51 -3.26 -8.82
C THR A 22 5.33 -2.31 -7.94
N ALA A 23 5.67 -2.69 -6.71
CA ALA A 23 6.42 -1.88 -5.77
C ALA A 23 7.79 -1.46 -6.32
N SER A 24 8.20 -0.26 -5.96
CA SER A 24 9.54 0.24 -6.17
C SER A 24 10.53 -0.38 -5.20
N LYS A 25 11.83 -0.27 -5.50
CA LYS A 25 12.90 -0.79 -4.62
C LYS A 25 12.80 -0.21 -3.21
N SER A 26 12.50 1.09 -3.09
CA SER A 26 12.35 1.77 -1.80
C SER A 26 11.18 1.20 -0.99
N GLU A 27 10.03 0.97 -1.61
CA GLU A 27 8.85 0.41 -0.93
C GLU A 27 9.10 -1.03 -0.46
N LEU A 28 9.85 -1.82 -1.23
CA LEU A 28 10.26 -3.15 -0.79
C LEU A 28 11.22 -3.10 0.41
N MET A 29 12.10 -2.10 0.47
CA MET A 29 13.05 -1.91 1.57
C MET A 29 12.41 -1.40 2.86
N GLU A 30 11.18 -0.89 2.81
CA GLU A 30 10.41 -0.54 4.01
C GLU A 30 9.96 -1.79 4.79
N LEU A 31 9.92 -2.96 4.13
CA LEU A 31 9.53 -4.23 4.74
C LEU A 31 10.59 -4.73 5.74
N PRO A 32 10.19 -5.25 6.92
CA PRO A 32 11.12 -5.75 7.91
C PRO A 32 11.99 -6.86 7.31
N GLY A 33 13.30 -6.72 7.46
CA GLY A 33 14.26 -7.71 6.98
C GLY A 33 14.50 -7.71 5.46
N ILE A 34 13.89 -6.80 4.68
CA ILE A 34 14.22 -6.59 3.27
C ILE A 34 15.22 -5.43 3.14
N GLY A 35 16.46 -5.76 2.80
CA GLY A 35 17.49 -4.77 2.47
C GLY A 35 17.71 -4.65 0.95
N ASP A 36 18.64 -3.78 0.55
CA ASP A 36 18.98 -3.47 -0.83
C ASP A 36 19.12 -4.72 -1.73
N LYS A 37 19.93 -5.70 -1.29
CA LYS A 37 20.16 -6.97 -2.01
C LYS A 37 18.89 -7.82 -2.20
N LYS A 38 18.01 -7.85 -1.20
CA LYS A 38 16.77 -8.65 -1.26
C LYS A 38 15.72 -7.94 -2.11
N ALA A 39 15.63 -6.63 -2.02
CA ALA A 39 14.78 -5.83 -2.89
C ALA A 39 15.17 -6.01 -4.36
N ASP A 40 16.47 -6.00 -4.68
CA ASP A 40 16.96 -6.30 -6.04
C ASP A 40 16.59 -7.72 -6.48
N ALA A 41 16.75 -8.71 -5.61
CA ALA A 41 16.38 -10.09 -5.91
C ALA A 41 14.87 -10.26 -6.21
N ILE A 42 13.99 -9.53 -5.49
CA ILE A 42 12.54 -9.49 -5.77
C ILE A 42 12.28 -8.88 -7.15
N ILE A 43 12.95 -7.77 -7.48
CA ILE A 43 12.80 -7.09 -8.77
C ILE A 43 13.29 -7.99 -9.93
N GLU A 44 14.41 -8.68 -9.72
CA GLU A 44 14.94 -9.63 -10.70
C GLU A 44 13.98 -10.81 -10.89
N TYR A 45 13.42 -11.35 -9.80
CA TYR A 45 12.44 -12.44 -9.87
C TYR A 45 11.23 -12.04 -10.69
N ARG A 46 10.59 -10.88 -10.42
CA ARG A 46 9.41 -10.42 -11.18
C ARG A 46 9.69 -10.10 -12.64
N THR A 47 10.94 -9.78 -12.98
CA THR A 47 11.37 -9.57 -14.37
C THR A 47 11.31 -10.88 -15.16
N LYS A 48 11.61 -12.00 -14.51
CA LYS A 48 11.57 -13.35 -15.10
C LYS A 48 10.19 -14.00 -14.98
N SER A 49 9.56 -13.88 -13.81
CA SER A 49 8.25 -14.46 -13.49
C SER A 49 7.51 -13.61 -12.48
N LYS A 50 6.29 -13.17 -12.80
CA LYS A 50 5.42 -12.46 -11.85
C LYS A 50 5.01 -13.37 -10.70
N PHE A 51 4.84 -12.78 -9.52
CA PHE A 51 4.35 -13.48 -8.34
C PHE A 51 2.84 -13.71 -8.45
N LYS A 52 2.40 -14.97 -8.39
CA LYS A 52 0.96 -15.31 -8.38
C LYS A 52 0.39 -15.39 -6.98
N THR A 53 1.21 -15.80 -6.02
CA THR A 53 0.87 -15.91 -4.60
C THR A 53 1.96 -15.25 -3.76
N ILE A 54 1.61 -14.84 -2.54
CA ILE A 54 2.56 -14.21 -1.63
C ILE A 54 3.66 -15.22 -1.24
N ASP A 55 3.33 -16.51 -1.16
CA ASP A 55 4.27 -17.60 -0.87
C ASP A 55 5.43 -17.72 -1.86
N GLU A 56 5.23 -17.34 -3.13
CA GLU A 56 6.29 -17.40 -4.15
C GLU A 56 7.49 -16.50 -3.82
N ILE A 57 7.33 -15.53 -2.92
CA ILE A 57 8.46 -14.70 -2.46
C ILE A 57 9.55 -15.53 -1.76
N LYS A 58 9.23 -16.71 -1.22
CA LYS A 58 10.21 -17.63 -0.63
C LYS A 58 11.17 -18.22 -1.67
N SER A 59 10.82 -18.17 -2.96
CA SER A 59 11.70 -18.59 -4.05
C SER A 59 12.77 -17.54 -4.38
N VAL A 60 12.68 -16.34 -3.80
CA VAL A 60 13.66 -15.26 -4.00
C VAL A 60 14.88 -15.48 -3.11
N SER A 61 16.06 -15.31 -3.70
CA SER A 61 17.33 -15.47 -2.99
C SER A 61 17.42 -14.56 -1.77
N GLY A 62 17.63 -15.16 -0.59
CA GLY A 62 17.75 -14.43 0.69
C GLY A 62 16.44 -14.15 1.42
N ILE A 63 15.30 -14.64 0.91
CA ILE A 63 14.00 -14.61 1.61
C ILE A 63 13.68 -16.03 2.07
N GLY A 64 13.93 -16.30 3.34
CA GLY A 64 13.55 -17.55 4.00
C GLY A 64 12.26 -17.41 4.81
N ASP A 65 11.82 -18.50 5.43
CA ASP A 65 10.56 -18.57 6.17
C ASP A 65 10.43 -17.48 7.23
N LYS A 66 11.51 -17.19 7.97
CA LYS A 66 11.50 -16.13 9.00
C LYS A 66 11.07 -14.78 8.43
N ILE A 67 11.70 -14.36 7.33
CA ILE A 67 11.43 -13.05 6.71
C ILE A 67 10.04 -13.07 6.08
N TYR A 68 9.68 -14.17 5.42
CA TYR A 68 8.35 -14.35 4.84
C TYR A 68 7.24 -14.17 5.89
N GLU A 69 7.38 -14.80 7.06
CA GLU A 69 6.40 -14.68 8.14
C GLU A 69 6.24 -13.24 8.64
N ASP A 70 7.33 -12.47 8.67
CA ASP A 70 7.34 -11.06 9.09
C ASP A 70 6.67 -10.13 8.07
N ILE A 71 6.77 -10.42 6.77
CA ILE A 71 6.29 -9.52 5.70
C ILE A 71 4.99 -9.96 5.04
N LYS A 72 4.57 -11.23 5.18
CA LYS A 72 3.38 -11.77 4.48
C LYS A 72 2.08 -11.02 4.80
N VAL A 73 2.01 -10.38 5.96
CA VAL A 73 0.85 -9.59 6.41
C VAL A 73 0.74 -8.29 5.61
N ASP A 74 1.87 -7.76 5.17
CA ASP A 74 1.98 -6.47 4.49
C ASP A 74 2.13 -6.60 2.97
N LEU A 75 2.15 -7.83 2.45
CA LEU A 75 2.30 -8.11 1.03
C LEU A 75 0.98 -8.42 0.33
N ILE A 76 0.86 -7.95 -0.91
CA ILE A 76 -0.21 -8.36 -1.82
C ILE A 76 0.34 -8.68 -3.21
N VAL A 77 -0.30 -9.63 -3.90
CA VAL A 77 0.04 -10.03 -5.29
C VAL A 77 -0.98 -9.53 -6.30
N ASN A 78 -2.24 -9.44 -5.89
CA ASN A 78 -3.37 -8.99 -6.69
C ASN A 78 -4.08 -7.85 -5.95
N GLY A 79 -4.03 -6.66 -6.55
CA GLY A 79 -4.57 -5.43 -6.00
C GLY A 79 -3.88 -4.24 -6.65
N ILE A 80 -4.64 -3.20 -6.96
CA ILE A 80 -4.05 -1.95 -7.44
C ILE A 80 -3.27 -1.29 -6.29
N THR A 81 -1.94 -1.26 -6.34
CA THR A 81 -1.15 -0.24 -5.60
C THR A 81 -1.33 1.10 -6.30
N ASP A 82 -2.56 1.59 -6.30
CA ASP A 82 -2.87 2.91 -6.80
C ASP A 82 -2.95 3.85 -5.59
N THR A 83 -1.81 4.44 -5.20
CA THR A 83 -1.86 5.69 -4.40
C THR A 83 -2.58 6.82 -5.15
N LYS A 84 -2.95 6.61 -6.43
CA LYS A 84 -3.74 7.53 -7.27
C LYS A 84 -5.25 7.21 -7.32
N ASN A 85 -5.70 6.05 -6.83
CA ASN A 85 -7.09 5.58 -6.96
C ASN A 85 -7.89 5.63 -5.64
N LEU A 86 -7.27 6.04 -4.52
CA LEU A 86 -8.07 6.47 -3.35
C LEU A 86 -8.88 7.76 -3.59
N LYS A 87 -8.63 8.51 -4.67
CA LYS A 87 -9.50 9.63 -5.11
C LYS A 87 -10.58 9.24 -6.12
N SER A 88 -10.62 7.99 -6.61
CA SER A 88 -11.56 7.56 -7.65
C SER A 88 -12.72 6.69 -7.11
N VAL A 89 -12.67 6.27 -5.84
CA VAL A 89 -13.75 5.53 -5.16
C VAL A 89 -14.92 6.42 -4.69
N ASN A 90 -14.98 7.71 -5.08
CA ASN A 90 -16.16 8.55 -4.84
C ASN A 90 -16.82 9.13 -6.10
N LYS A 91 -16.80 8.40 -7.23
CA LYS A 91 -17.63 8.73 -8.40
C LYS A 91 -18.31 7.49 -8.97
N ASN A 92 -19.30 6.96 -8.24
CA ASN A 92 -20.52 6.46 -8.86
C ASN A 92 -21.60 6.16 -7.82
N LYS A 93 -22.24 7.23 -7.33
CA LYS A 93 -23.67 7.17 -7.03
C LYS A 93 -24.36 8.23 -7.88
N LYS A 94 -25.20 7.74 -8.78
CA LYS A 94 -26.37 8.39 -9.40
C LYS A 94 -26.11 9.37 -10.56
N LYS A 95 -26.36 8.84 -11.76
CA LYS A 95 -26.82 9.59 -12.94
C LYS A 95 -28.25 10.11 -12.67
N GLN A 96 -28.59 11.26 -13.28
CA GLN A 96 -29.85 12.03 -13.30
C GLN A 96 -29.99 13.06 -12.14
N THR A 97 -30.15 14.38 -12.34
CA THR A 97 -30.63 15.17 -13.50
C THR A 97 -30.14 16.64 -13.42
N LYS A 98 -30.09 17.28 -14.58
CA LYS A 98 -29.62 18.62 -14.98
C LYS A 98 -30.56 19.78 -14.58
N LYS A 99 -29.97 20.90 -14.13
CA LYS A 99 -30.39 22.34 -14.09
C LYS A 99 -29.99 22.94 -12.73
N GLU A 100 -29.38 24.10 -12.55
CA GLU A 100 -29.09 25.27 -13.37
C GLU A 100 -28.04 26.07 -12.59
N ASN A 101 -27.20 26.82 -13.29
CA ASN A 101 -26.05 27.56 -12.76
C ASN A 101 -26.47 28.99 -12.34
N LYS A 102 -25.56 29.71 -11.65
CA LYS A 102 -25.55 31.17 -11.34
C LYS A 102 -26.39 31.65 -10.15
N ASP A 103 -26.00 32.57 -9.26
CA ASP A 103 -24.98 33.64 -9.20
C ASP A 103 -24.60 33.87 -7.71
N ASN A 104 -23.33 33.92 -7.33
CA ASN A 104 -22.51 35.13 -7.12
C ASN A 104 -23.05 36.19 -6.12
N ASN A 105 -22.39 36.24 -4.96
CA ASN A 105 -21.90 37.46 -4.27
C ASN A 105 -22.86 38.35 -3.42
N SER A 106 -22.33 38.70 -2.24
CA SER A 106 -22.55 39.92 -1.45
C SER A 106 -23.51 39.89 -0.25
N THR A 107 -22.92 39.98 0.94
CA THR A 107 -23.49 40.49 2.19
C THR A 107 -22.30 41.23 2.82
N LYS A 108 -22.29 42.54 3.07
CA LYS A 108 -23.29 43.59 3.23
C LYS A 108 -22.58 44.90 2.92
#